data_AF-A0A2E8YQF4-F1
#
_entry.id   AF-A0A2E8YQF4-F1
#
_cell.length_a   1.000
_cell.length_b   1.000
_cell.length_c   1.000
_cell.angle_alpha   90.00
_cell.angle_beta   90.00
_cell.angle_gamma   90.00
#
_symmetry.space_group_name_H-M   'P 1'
#
loop_
_entity.id
_entity.type
_entity.pdbx_description
1 polymer ?
#
loop_
_entity_poly.entity_id
_entity_poly.type
_entity_poly.pdbx_seq_one_letter_code
_entity_poly.pdbx_strand_id
1 'polypeptide(L)'
;METGKVFFRNYIIVHDCGTMINPMIVDGQVIGGTAHGIGNALFEWMGYDEGAQPITTNFAEYLLLNAPEMPHVTLGHMESPTPLNPLGVKGVGECGVVAAPAAIISAVENALSPFGVYFDQAPLRPMEIVKKLVNTKSD
;
A
#
# COMPACT_ATOMS: atom_id res chain seq x y z
N MET A 1 12.11 -18.57 6.10
CA MET A 1 10.84 -18.02 5.59
C MET A 1 10.45 -18.87 4.41
N GLU A 2 9.34 -19.59 4.52
CA GLU A 2 8.95 -20.64 3.56
C GLU A 2 8.01 -20.10 2.46
N THR A 3 7.11 -19.17 2.81
CA THR A 3 6.02 -18.76 1.91
C THR A 3 6.14 -17.36 1.33
N GLY A 4 6.97 -16.47 1.91
CA GLY A 4 7.04 -15.05 1.53
C GLY A 4 5.78 -14.23 1.83
N LYS A 5 4.79 -14.80 2.54
CA LYS A 5 3.53 -14.11 2.84
C LYS A 5 3.73 -12.99 3.86
N VAL A 6 3.20 -11.81 3.55
CA VAL A 6 3.20 -10.62 4.42
C VAL A 6 1.92 -10.57 5.24
N PHE A 7 2.04 -10.24 6.53
CA PHE A 7 0.91 -10.03 7.42
C PHE A 7 1.08 -8.73 8.19
N PHE A 8 0.04 -7.90 8.19
CA PHE A 8 0.01 -6.67 8.97
C PHE A 8 -0.17 -6.98 10.45
N ARG A 9 0.74 -6.46 11.28
CA ARG A 9 0.58 -6.49 12.74
C ARG A 9 -0.23 -5.30 13.25
N ASN A 10 0.07 -4.12 12.72
CA ASN A 10 -0.63 -2.87 12.96
C ASN A 10 -0.56 -2.03 11.67
N TYR A 11 -1.60 -1.25 11.38
CA TYR A 11 -1.63 -0.29 10.28
C TYR A 11 -2.23 1.02 10.77
N ILE A 12 -1.43 2.09 10.75
CA ILE A 12 -1.82 3.42 11.23
C ILE A 12 -1.60 4.41 10.10
N ILE A 13 -2.59 5.25 9.85
CA ILE A 13 -2.48 6.35 8.91
C ILE A 13 -2.88 7.65 9.60
N VAL A 14 -2.03 8.66 9.46
CA VAL A 14 -2.30 10.01 9.94
C VAL A 14 -2.25 10.95 8.75
N HIS A 15 -3.28 11.77 8.59
CA HIS A 15 -3.37 12.70 7.46
C HIS A 15 -3.82 14.10 7.92
N ASP A 16 -3.57 15.09 7.08
CA ASP A 16 -3.98 16.47 7.29
C ASP A 16 -4.63 17.02 6.02
N CYS A 17 -5.95 17.18 6.06
CA CYS A 17 -6.71 17.79 4.97
C CYS A 17 -7.21 19.21 5.32
N GLY A 18 -6.54 19.90 6.24
CA GLY A 18 -7.06 21.14 6.81
C GLY A 18 -8.41 20.90 7.50
N THR A 19 -9.33 21.87 7.37
CA THR A 19 -10.69 21.72 7.91
C THR A 19 -11.41 20.55 7.23
N MET A 20 -11.91 19.58 8.01
CA MET A 20 -12.74 18.51 7.47
C MET A 20 -14.19 18.98 7.26
N ILE A 21 -14.70 18.89 6.02
CA ILE A 21 -16.10 19.21 5.73
C ILE A 21 -17.03 18.17 6.36
N ASN A 22 -16.72 16.88 6.16
CA ASN A 22 -17.47 15.77 6.71
C ASN A 22 -16.50 14.65 7.13
N PRO A 23 -16.21 14.50 8.44
CA PRO A 23 -15.26 13.51 8.94
C PRO A 23 -15.58 12.08 8.52
N MET A 24 -16.86 11.68 8.50
CA MET A 24 -17.25 10.32 8.09
C MET A 24 -16.91 10.03 6.62
N ILE A 25 -17.07 11.01 5.73
CA ILE A 25 -16.67 10.85 4.31
C ILE A 25 -15.15 10.81 4.19
N VAL A 26 -14.45 11.63 4.97
CA VAL A 26 -12.99 11.65 5.03
C VAL A 26 -12.46 10.27 5.45
N ASP A 27 -13.00 9.68 6.52
CA ASP A 27 -12.63 8.34 6.97
C ASP A 27 -12.82 7.30 5.86
N GLY A 28 -13.98 7.34 5.19
CA GLY A 28 -14.28 6.44 4.08
C GLY A 28 -13.29 6.58 2.92
N GLN A 29 -12.88 7.80 2.58
CA GLN A 29 -11.86 8.06 1.55
C GLN A 29 -10.49 7.51 1.95
N VAL A 30 -10.06 7.74 3.20
CA VAL A 30 -8.76 7.29 3.68
C VAL A 30 -8.70 5.76 3.77
N ILE A 31 -9.78 5.11 4.22
CA ILE A 31 -9.89 3.65 4.26
C ILE A 31 -9.90 3.06 2.85
N GLY A 32 -10.70 3.61 1.93
CA GLY A 32 -10.73 3.17 0.53
C GLY A 32 -9.38 3.34 -0.17
N GLY A 33 -8.75 4.50 0.01
CA GLY A 33 -7.40 4.75 -0.50
C GLY A 33 -6.37 3.79 0.09
N THR A 34 -6.48 3.45 1.39
CA THR A 34 -5.60 2.46 2.03
C THR A 34 -5.75 1.08 1.40
N ALA A 35 -6.98 0.66 1.07
CA ALA A 35 -7.20 -0.61 0.37
C ALA A 35 -6.49 -0.64 -0.99
N HIS A 36 -6.61 0.42 -1.80
CA HIS A 36 -5.88 0.54 -3.06
C HIS A 36 -4.36 0.63 -2.86
N GLY A 37 -3.91 1.29 -1.81
CA GLY A 37 -2.49 1.40 -1.45
C GLY A 37 -1.86 0.04 -1.12
N ILE A 38 -2.57 -0.78 -0.34
CA ILE A 38 -2.16 -2.15 -0.03
C ILE A 38 -2.21 -3.02 -1.30
N GLY A 39 -3.26 -2.86 -2.11
CA GLY A 39 -3.39 -3.50 -3.43
C GLY A 39 -2.15 -3.28 -4.30
N ASN A 40 -1.82 -2.01 -4.57
CA ASN A 40 -0.62 -1.62 -5.34
C ASN A 40 0.69 -2.15 -4.74
N ALA A 41 0.77 -2.24 -3.41
CA ALA A 41 1.99 -2.67 -2.73
C ALA A 41 2.24 -4.18 -2.80
N LEU A 42 1.18 -5.00 -2.76
CA LEU A 42 1.30 -6.44 -2.49
C LEU A 42 0.58 -7.36 -3.50
N PHE A 43 -0.38 -6.85 -4.27
CA PHE A 43 -1.30 -7.69 -5.04
C PHE A 43 -1.43 -7.27 -6.51
N GLU A 44 -1.76 -6.01 -6.76
CA GLU A 44 -2.19 -5.49 -8.05
C GLU A 44 -1.02 -5.29 -9.01
N TRP A 45 -1.06 -5.96 -10.16
CA TRP A 45 -0.05 -5.85 -11.20
C TRP A 45 -0.68 -5.96 -12.58
N MET A 46 -0.29 -5.06 -13.49
CA MET A 46 -0.67 -5.12 -14.90
C MET A 46 0.48 -5.71 -15.71
N GLY A 47 0.35 -6.99 -16.09
CA GLY A 47 1.37 -7.72 -16.82
C GLY A 47 1.18 -7.67 -18.33
N TYR A 48 2.29 -7.68 -19.06
CA TYR A 48 2.33 -7.85 -20.52
C TYR A 48 3.34 -8.94 -20.90
N ASP A 49 3.06 -9.70 -21.95
CA ASP A 49 4.01 -10.65 -22.54
C ASP A 49 4.98 -9.99 -23.53
N GLU A 50 5.88 -10.77 -24.13
CA GLU A 50 6.87 -10.29 -25.11
C GLU A 50 6.25 -9.68 -26.37
N GLY A 51 4.99 -10.02 -26.67
CA GLY A 51 4.20 -9.47 -27.78
C GLY A 51 3.33 -8.27 -27.38
N ALA A 52 3.55 -7.70 -26.19
CA ALA A 52 2.77 -6.62 -25.60
C ALA A 52 1.27 -6.96 -25.44
N GLN A 53 0.92 -8.24 -25.28
CA GLN A 53 -0.44 -8.65 -24.92
C GLN A 53 -0.62 -8.56 -23.39
N PRO A 54 -1.72 -7.96 -22.90
CA PRO A 54 -2.07 -8.02 -21.49
C PRO A 54 -2.27 -9.45 -21.01
N ILE A 55 -1.64 -9.84 -19.90
CA ILE A 55 -1.75 -11.19 -19.30
C ILE A 55 -2.47 -11.20 -17.94
N THR A 56 -2.89 -10.03 -17.46
CA THR A 56 -3.73 -9.86 -16.26
C THR A 56 -5.03 -9.19 -16.68
N THR A 57 -5.96 -10.00 -17.18
CA THR A 57 -7.14 -9.54 -17.94
C THR A 57 -8.47 -9.71 -17.21
N ASN A 58 -8.45 -10.42 -16.07
CA ASN A 58 -9.61 -10.69 -15.26
C ASN A 58 -9.23 -10.71 -13.77
N PHE A 59 -10.21 -10.77 -12.87
CA PHE A 59 -9.97 -10.71 -11.41
C PHE A 59 -9.37 -11.98 -10.79
N ALA A 60 -9.22 -13.07 -11.54
CA ALA A 60 -8.42 -14.21 -11.08
C ALA A 60 -6.91 -13.96 -11.27
N GLU A 61 -6.55 -13.05 -12.18
CA GLU A 61 -5.16 -12.70 -12.50
C GLU A 61 -4.75 -11.34 -11.90
N TYR A 62 -5.64 -10.34 -11.99
CA TYR A 62 -5.48 -9.03 -11.35
C TYR A 62 -6.09 -9.08 -9.96
N LEU A 63 -5.25 -9.46 -8.98
CA LEU A 63 -5.70 -9.70 -7.62
C LEU A 63 -6.00 -8.36 -6.92
N LEU A 64 -7.29 -8.06 -6.78
CA LEU A 64 -7.75 -6.97 -5.93
C LEU A 64 -7.65 -7.37 -4.46
N LEU A 65 -7.34 -6.39 -3.60
CA LEU A 65 -7.39 -6.61 -2.17
C LEU A 65 -8.80 -7.01 -1.75
N ASN A 66 -8.94 -8.08 -0.97
CA ASN A 66 -10.23 -8.52 -0.45
C ASN A 66 -10.31 -8.34 1.08
N ALA A 67 -11.52 -8.49 1.63
CA ALA A 67 -11.83 -8.07 3.00
C ALA A 67 -10.97 -8.74 4.10
N PRO A 68 -10.65 -10.05 4.03
CA PRO A 68 -9.76 -10.72 4.99
C PRO A 68 -8.29 -10.27 4.95
N GLU A 69 -7.81 -9.73 3.83
CA GLU A 69 -6.44 -9.19 3.69
C GLU A 69 -6.36 -7.72 4.09
N MET A 70 -7.51 -7.03 4.17
CA MET A 70 -7.57 -5.67 4.69
C MET A 70 -7.29 -5.67 6.19
N PRO A 71 -6.22 -5.00 6.67
CA PRO A 71 -5.96 -4.89 8.09
C PRO A 71 -6.97 -3.97 8.77
N HIS A 72 -7.07 -4.07 10.09
CA HIS A 72 -7.68 -3.01 10.87
C HIS A 72 -6.82 -1.74 10.75
N VAL A 73 -7.42 -0.66 10.25
CA VAL A 73 -6.74 0.63 10.06
C VAL A 73 -7.07 1.55 11.23
N THR A 74 -6.05 2.03 11.92
CA THR A 74 -6.18 3.12 12.90
C THR A 74 -5.99 4.46 12.18
N LEU A 75 -7.02 5.31 12.22
CA LEU A 75 -6.99 6.65 11.64
C LEU A 75 -6.58 7.70 12.68
N GLY A 76 -5.71 8.61 12.27
CA GLY A 76 -5.43 9.86 12.98
C GLY A 76 -5.66 11.06 12.07
N HIS A 77 -6.26 12.10 12.62
CA HIS A 77 -6.51 13.36 11.91
C HIS A 77 -5.71 14.48 12.53
N MET A 78 -5.04 15.25 11.69
CA MET A 78 -4.46 16.54 12.03
C MET A 78 -5.13 17.61 11.17
N GLU A 79 -5.37 18.79 11.73
CA GLU A 79 -5.99 19.89 10.99
C GLU A 79 -5.07 21.11 10.97
N SER A 80 -4.48 21.40 9.82
CA SER A 80 -3.76 22.65 9.56
C SER A 80 -4.47 23.43 8.47
N PRO A 81 -5.46 24.29 8.79
CA PRO A 81 -6.25 25.00 7.79
C PRO A 81 -5.38 25.83 6.83
N THR A 82 -5.71 25.80 5.54
CA THR A 82 -4.99 26.59 4.53
C THR A 82 -5.54 28.02 4.45
N PRO A 83 -4.70 29.06 4.29
CA PRO A 83 -5.18 30.42 4.04
C PRO A 83 -5.67 30.62 2.60
N LEU A 84 -5.49 29.64 1.71
CA LEU A 84 -5.74 29.78 0.26
C LEU A 84 -7.22 29.66 -0.14
N ASN A 85 -8.09 29.23 0.77
CA ASN A 85 -9.53 29.26 0.56
C ASN A 85 -10.27 29.59 1.86
N PRO A 86 -11.48 30.19 1.77
CA PRO A 86 -12.22 30.65 2.96
C PRO A 86 -12.62 29.53 3.93
N LEU A 87 -12.65 28.28 3.47
CA LEU A 87 -13.06 27.13 4.29
C LEU A 87 -11.88 26.48 5.02
N GLY A 88 -10.63 26.83 4.67
CA GLY A 88 -9.44 26.19 5.23
C GLY A 88 -9.21 24.74 4.79
N VAL A 89 -9.90 24.27 3.75
CA VAL A 89 -9.92 22.85 3.33
C VAL A 89 -8.75 22.51 2.41
N LYS A 90 -8.29 21.26 2.43
CA LYS A 90 -7.35 20.66 1.47
C LYS A 90 -7.94 19.35 0.91
N GLY A 91 -7.31 18.79 -0.12
CA GLY A 91 -7.68 17.48 -0.65
C GLY A 91 -7.34 16.33 0.29
N VAL A 92 -8.13 15.25 0.27
CA VAL A 92 -7.91 14.04 1.07
C VAL A 92 -8.02 12.72 0.30
N GLY A 93 -8.57 12.74 -0.92
CA GLY A 93 -8.93 11.52 -1.65
C GLY A 93 -7.77 10.55 -1.88
N GLU A 94 -6.55 11.07 -2.01
CA GLU A 94 -5.35 10.27 -2.27
C GLU A 94 -4.53 9.97 -1.00
N CYS A 95 -4.91 10.50 0.17
CA CYS A 95 -4.13 10.36 1.40
C CYS A 95 -3.92 8.90 1.81
N GLY A 96 -4.92 8.04 1.58
CA GLY A 96 -4.84 6.61 1.88
C GLY A 96 -3.91 5.81 0.96
N VAL A 97 -3.74 6.24 -0.29
CA VAL A 97 -3.07 5.44 -1.34
C VAL A 97 -1.61 5.80 -1.53
N VAL A 98 -1.26 7.09 -1.50
CA VAL A 98 0.06 7.58 -1.98
C VAL A 98 1.21 7.04 -1.13
N ALA A 99 1.10 7.14 0.20
CA ALA A 99 2.19 6.75 1.10
C ALA A 99 2.24 5.23 1.38
N ALA A 100 1.16 4.51 1.08
CA ALA A 100 0.98 3.13 1.50
C ALA A 100 2.03 2.17 0.90
N PRO A 101 2.31 2.16 -0.43
CA PRO A 101 3.34 1.27 -0.99
C PRO A 101 4.72 1.48 -0.36
N ALA A 102 5.15 2.73 -0.22
CA ALA A 102 6.45 3.04 0.37
C ALA A 102 6.54 2.58 1.83
N ALA A 103 5.49 2.83 2.64
CA ALA A 103 5.46 2.39 4.03
C ALA A 103 5.46 0.86 4.17
N ILE A 104 4.71 0.16 3.33
CA ILE A 104 4.61 -1.30 3.33
C ILE A 104 5.93 -1.94 2.92
N ILE A 105 6.53 -1.48 1.81
CA ILE A 105 7.82 -2.00 1.31
C ILE A 105 8.91 -1.75 2.35
N SER A 106 8.98 -0.55 2.93
CA SER A 106 9.93 -0.23 4.00
C SER A 106 9.77 -1.13 5.22
N ALA A 107 8.53 -1.47 5.61
CA ALA A 107 8.27 -2.39 6.71
C ALA A 107 8.72 -3.82 6.40
N VAL A 108 8.52 -4.29 5.15
CA VAL A 108 9.02 -5.58 4.68
C VAL A 108 10.55 -5.61 4.70
N GLU A 109 11.22 -4.59 4.16
CA GLU A 109 12.68 -4.46 4.19
C GLU A 109 13.22 -4.44 5.62
N ASN A 110 12.59 -3.69 6.51
CA ASN A 110 12.98 -3.65 7.92
C ASN A 110 12.86 -5.02 8.59
N ALA A 111 11.77 -5.76 8.33
CA ALA A 111 11.58 -7.12 8.83
C ALA A 111 12.62 -8.11 8.28
N LEU A 112 13.17 -7.82 7.10
CA LEU A 112 14.18 -8.63 6.41
C LEU A 112 15.61 -8.05 6.54
N SER A 113 15.82 -7.05 7.40
CA SER A 113 17.11 -6.38 7.57
C SER A 113 18.30 -7.31 7.86
N PRO A 114 18.17 -8.46 8.58
CA PRO A 114 19.29 -9.40 8.75
C PRO A 114 19.80 -10.02 7.44
N PHE A 115 19.02 -9.94 6.36
CA PHE A 115 19.37 -10.46 5.03
C PHE A 115 19.85 -9.36 4.08
N GLY A 116 19.81 -8.08 4.47
CA GLY A 116 20.27 -6.96 3.64
C GLY A 116 19.52 -6.79 2.32
N VAL A 117 18.25 -7.22 2.26
CA VAL A 117 17.44 -7.13 1.03
C VAL A 117 16.91 -5.71 0.79
N TYR A 118 16.80 -5.36 -0.48
CA TYR A 118 16.21 -4.11 -0.96
C TYR A 118 15.31 -4.39 -2.17
N PHE A 119 14.15 -3.75 -2.24
CA PHE A 119 13.16 -3.90 -3.30
C PHE A 119 12.91 -2.57 -4.02
N ASP A 120 13.10 -2.57 -5.33
CA ASP A 120 12.94 -1.43 -6.23
C ASP A 120 11.70 -1.56 -7.13
N GLN A 121 10.86 -2.56 -6.88
CA GLN A 121 9.68 -2.89 -7.68
C GLN A 121 8.49 -3.19 -6.78
N ALA A 122 7.30 -2.87 -7.26
CA ALA A 122 6.02 -3.22 -6.65
C ALA A 122 5.09 -3.82 -7.74
N PRO A 123 4.17 -4.72 -7.37
CA PRO A 123 3.90 -5.22 -6.01
C PRO A 123 4.92 -6.26 -5.51
N LEU A 124 5.10 -6.35 -4.20
CA LEU A 124 5.88 -7.39 -3.53
C LEU A 124 5.09 -8.69 -3.37
N ARG A 125 5.00 -9.44 -4.46
CA ARG A 125 4.39 -10.77 -4.43
C ARG A 125 5.23 -11.73 -3.57
N PRO A 126 4.61 -12.73 -2.90
CA PRO A 126 5.34 -13.65 -2.03
C PRO A 126 6.54 -14.34 -2.70
N MET A 127 6.41 -14.68 -3.99
CA MET A 127 7.49 -15.30 -4.77
C MET A 127 8.70 -14.39 -4.95
N GLU A 128 8.49 -13.08 -5.13
CA GLU A 128 9.59 -12.12 -5.27
C GLU A 128 10.38 -11.98 -3.95
N ILE A 129 9.67 -11.99 -2.82
CA ILE A 129 10.29 -11.97 -1.49
C ILE A 129 11.14 -13.23 -1.27
N VAL A 130 10.59 -14.41 -1.57
CA VAL A 130 11.33 -15.69 -1.45
C VAL A 130 12.55 -15.70 -2.36
N LYS A 131 12.39 -15.30 -3.62
CA LYS A 131 13.48 -15.22 -4.61
C LYS A 131 14.61 -14.32 -4.12
N LYS A 132 14.29 -13.15 -3.58
CA LYS A 132 15.29 -12.22 -3.04
C LYS A 132 16.07 -12.85 -1.88
N LEU A 133 15.40 -13.56 -0.97
CA LEU A 133 16.02 -14.21 0.20
C LEU A 133 16.87 -15.44 -0.13
N VAL A 134 16.53 -16.17 -1.19
CA VAL A 134 17.36 -17.30 -1.67
C VAL A 134 18.67 -16.77 -2.26
N ASN A 135 18.61 -15.69 -3.05
CA ASN A 135 19.79 -15.13 -3.68
C ASN A 135 20.81 -14.59 -2.66
N THR A 136 20.35 -14.03 -1.54
CA THR A 136 21.24 -13.54 -0.46
C THR A 136 21.98 -14.63 0.31
N LYS A 137 21.61 -15.90 0.15
CA LYS A 137 22.28 -17.03 0.83
C LYS A 137 23.32 -17.75 -0.05
N SER A 138 23.41 -17.37 -1.32
CA SER A 138 24.30 -17.98 -2.30
C SER A 138 25.64 -17.25 -2.42
N ASP A 139 25.82 -16.16 -1.67
CA ASP A 139 27.06 -15.40 -1.47
C ASP A 139 27.60 -15.62 -0.05
#